data_AF-A0A7X5YN56-F1
#
_entry.id   AF-A0A7X5YN56-F1
#
_cell.length_a   1.000
_cell.length_b   1.000
_cell.length_c   1.000
_cell.angle_alpha   90.00
_cell.angle_beta   90.00
_cell.angle_gamma   90.00
#
_symmetry.space_group_name_H-M   'P 1'
#
loop_
_entity.id
_entity.type
_entity.pdbx_description
1 polymer ?
#
loop_
_entity_poly.entity_id
_entity_poly.type
_entity_poly.pdbx_seq_one_letter_code
_entity_poly.pdbx_strand_id
1 'polypeptide(L)'
;MLHIAAAVLALTDPSGPIVDARIADIIADPERYGGQTLSIRGQIDACYGFTCSICPEEMTPATANDEQCLRISFDSYMSEEDTKGPRDALWTPSARSLVEETFRFSVVTAEGVFNPECLTGRPWPPEAPASNADEVVEIVCVDRAVTWGGVVVRAVHRRIPSNDGLVFDVDFGVLTSAPAEIAVQVETAYRDYLVSLDDGPEDRPLAVFVPQSPDFRPAGEEARLCICLKEECGGDWPVRDISLRARTPNDPYVCYSALRIAGVWRVYPD
;
A
#
# COMPACT_ATOMS: atom_id res chain seq x y z
N MET A 1 -10.93 -31.20 13.82
CA MET A 1 -11.35 -29.77 13.86
C MET A 1 -10.08 -28.97 13.76
N LEU A 2 -9.91 -28.19 12.69
CA LEU A 2 -8.75 -27.32 12.51
C LEU A 2 -9.03 -26.06 13.34
N HIS A 3 -8.23 -25.79 14.36
CA HIS A 3 -8.28 -24.51 15.07
C HIS A 3 -7.34 -23.55 14.36
N ILE A 4 -7.91 -22.68 13.51
CA ILE A 4 -7.17 -21.55 12.95
C ILE A 4 -7.00 -20.54 14.09
N ALA A 5 -5.88 -20.62 14.78
CA ALA A 5 -5.47 -19.60 15.73
C ALA A 5 -4.91 -18.42 14.93
N ALA A 6 -5.71 -17.37 14.76
CA ALA A 6 -5.16 -16.07 14.43
C ALA A 6 -4.39 -15.59 15.67
N ALA A 7 -3.06 -15.63 15.62
CA ALA A 7 -2.20 -15.14 16.69
C ALA A 7 -2.40 -13.61 16.82
N VAL A 8 -3.31 -13.21 17.71
CA VAL A 8 -3.40 -11.82 18.16
C VAL A 8 -2.27 -11.64 19.17
N LEU A 9 -1.15 -11.07 18.72
CA LEU A 9 -0.03 -10.74 19.58
C LEU A 9 -0.49 -9.74 20.65
N ALA A 10 -0.54 -10.19 21.90
CA ALA A 10 -0.67 -9.28 23.04
C ALA A 10 0.66 -8.51 23.16
N LEU A 11 0.71 -7.33 22.56
CA LEU A 11 1.86 -6.43 22.63
C LEU A 11 2.05 -5.96 24.08
N THR A 12 2.96 -6.60 24.81
CA THR A 12 3.44 -6.08 26.09
C THR A 12 4.22 -4.78 25.86
N ASP A 13 4.06 -3.83 26.78
CA ASP A 13 4.74 -2.53 26.79
C ASP A 13 6.25 -2.66 26.44
N PRO A 14 6.73 -2.04 25.34
CA PRO A 14 8.10 -2.23 24.83
C PRO A 14 9.12 -1.49 25.72
N SER A 15 9.38 -2.06 26.90
CA SER A 15 10.38 -1.56 27.86
C SER A 15 11.81 -2.06 27.56
N GLY A 16 11.99 -2.85 26.50
CA GLY A 16 13.29 -3.34 26.04
C GLY A 16 14.08 -2.30 25.23
N PRO A 17 15.41 -2.50 25.06
CA PRO A 17 16.21 -1.67 24.17
C PRO A 17 15.73 -1.79 22.73
N ILE A 18 15.74 -0.67 22.00
CA ILE A 18 15.48 -0.65 20.57
C ILE A 18 16.75 -1.12 19.84
N VAL A 19 16.61 -2.08 18.93
CA VAL A 19 17.72 -2.65 18.16
C VAL A 19 17.64 -2.18 16.72
N ASP A 20 18.66 -1.46 16.25
CA ASP A 20 18.79 -1.11 14.84
C ASP A 20 19.12 -2.36 14.02
N ALA A 21 18.31 -2.63 12.99
CA ALA A 21 18.46 -3.81 12.15
C ALA A 21 18.21 -3.48 10.67
N ARG A 22 18.87 -4.22 9.78
CA ARG A 22 18.59 -4.18 8.35
C ARG A 22 17.66 -5.32 7.99
N ILE A 23 16.76 -5.09 7.04
CA ILE A 23 15.79 -6.09 6.56
C ILE A 23 16.49 -7.38 6.12
N ALA A 24 17.61 -7.26 5.38
CA ALA A 24 18.39 -8.40 4.94
C ALA A 24 18.98 -9.23 6.11
N ASP A 25 19.40 -8.58 7.20
CA ASP A 25 19.94 -9.29 8.37
C ASP A 25 18.82 -10.05 9.11
N ILE A 26 17.62 -9.44 9.20
CA ILE A 26 16.44 -10.05 9.82
C ILE A 26 15.98 -11.28 9.04
N ILE A 27 15.92 -11.19 7.70
CA ILE A 27 15.52 -12.31 6.84
C ILE A 27 16.54 -13.45 6.90
N ALA A 28 17.84 -13.14 6.99
CA ALA A 28 18.89 -14.14 7.05
C ALA A 28 18.95 -14.89 8.40
N ASP A 29 18.55 -14.24 9.50
CA ASP A 29 18.60 -14.80 10.87
C ASP A 29 17.42 -14.30 11.73
N PRO A 30 16.18 -14.72 11.42
CA PRO A 30 14.98 -14.19 12.07
C PRO A 30 14.90 -14.54 13.56
N GLU A 31 15.36 -15.73 13.96
CA GLU A 31 15.32 -16.18 15.36
C GLU A 31 16.15 -15.26 16.27
N ARG A 32 17.24 -14.68 15.77
CA ARG A 32 18.07 -13.73 16.53
C ARG A 32 17.32 -12.46 16.94
N TYR A 33 16.32 -12.03 16.18
CA TYR A 33 15.60 -10.77 16.39
C TYR A 33 14.23 -10.95 17.05
N GLY A 34 13.75 -12.19 17.20
CA GLY A 34 12.41 -12.47 17.67
C GLY A 34 12.09 -11.85 19.03
N GLY A 35 10.92 -11.21 19.15
CA GLY A 35 10.45 -10.55 20.36
C GLY A 35 11.13 -9.22 20.69
N GLN A 36 12.12 -8.78 19.90
CA GLN A 36 12.79 -7.49 20.11
C GLN A 36 12.00 -6.35 19.47
N THR A 37 12.13 -5.16 20.06
CA THR A 37 11.73 -3.92 19.40
C THR A 37 12.82 -3.51 18.42
N LEU A 38 12.52 -3.58 17.13
CA LEU A 38 13.46 -3.24 16.08
C LEU A 38 13.23 -1.80 15.59
N SER A 39 14.30 -1.11 15.24
CA SER A 39 14.31 0.13 14.46
C SER A 39 14.84 -0.20 13.06
N ILE A 40 13.99 -0.05 12.05
CA ILE A 40 14.29 -0.45 10.67
C ILE A 40 14.08 0.74 9.75
N ARG A 41 15.06 0.96 8.86
CA ARG A 41 14.94 1.88 7.74
C ARG A 41 14.66 1.11 6.45
N GLY A 42 13.64 1.53 5.70
CA GLY A 42 13.26 0.91 4.44
C GLY A 42 12.17 1.70 3.72
N GLN A 43 11.76 1.23 2.55
CA GLN A 43 10.66 1.83 1.79
C GLN A 43 9.35 1.04 2.00
N ILE A 44 8.26 1.76 2.16
CA ILE A 44 6.92 1.20 2.27
C ILE A 44 6.34 1.00 0.87
N ASP A 45 5.74 -0.17 0.64
CA ASP A 45 5.08 -0.54 -0.61
C ASP A 45 3.71 0.14 -0.80
N ALA A 46 2.87 -0.44 -1.66
CA ALA A 46 1.56 0.08 -2.00
C ALA A 46 0.56 0.11 -0.83
N CYS A 47 0.80 -0.54 0.32
CA CYS A 47 -0.11 -0.61 1.49
C CYS A 47 -1.58 -0.98 1.19
N TYR A 48 -2.12 -1.95 1.91
CA TYR A 48 -3.56 -2.26 1.85
C TYR A 48 -4.15 -2.34 3.25
N GLY A 49 -4.92 -1.33 3.64
CA GLY A 49 -5.41 -1.23 5.00
C GLY A 49 -4.33 -0.75 5.96
N PHE A 50 -4.24 -1.42 7.10
CA PHE A 50 -3.17 -1.23 8.09
C PHE A 50 -1.98 -2.16 7.85
N THR A 51 -2.02 -2.97 6.78
CA THR A 51 -0.96 -3.92 6.45
C THR A 51 -0.20 -3.42 5.24
N CYS A 52 1.12 -3.31 5.38
CA CYS A 52 2.02 -2.95 4.30
C CYS A 52 3.23 -3.87 4.29
N SER A 53 4.14 -3.63 3.36
CA SER A 53 5.48 -4.21 3.41
C SER A 53 6.49 -3.09 3.56
N ILE A 54 7.51 -3.32 4.38
CA ILE A 54 8.74 -2.54 4.37
C ILE A 54 9.82 -3.34 3.64
N CYS A 55 10.40 -2.74 2.62
CA CYS A 55 11.40 -3.33 1.74
C CYS A 55 12.73 -2.56 1.84
N PRO A 56 13.87 -3.13 1.39
CA PRO A 56 15.14 -2.43 1.28
C PRO A 56 15.00 -1.10 0.54
N GLU A 57 15.68 -0.05 0.99
CA GLU A 57 15.55 1.31 0.44
C GLU A 57 15.97 1.40 -1.04
N GLU A 58 16.90 0.54 -1.45
CA GLU A 58 17.46 0.44 -2.79
C GLU A 58 16.64 -0.41 -3.75
N MET A 59 15.59 -1.09 -3.26
CA MET A 59 14.72 -1.89 -4.13
C MET A 59 13.96 -0.97 -5.11
N THR A 60 13.80 -1.43 -6.34
CA THR A 60 13.10 -0.69 -7.41
C THR A 60 12.02 -1.57 -8.01
N PRO A 61 11.07 -1.03 -8.78
CA PRO A 61 10.11 -1.85 -9.50
C PRO A 61 10.77 -2.92 -10.39
N ALA A 62 11.96 -2.65 -10.94
CA ALA A 62 12.72 -3.59 -11.77
C ALA A 62 13.42 -4.70 -10.96
N THR A 63 13.64 -4.49 -9.67
CA THR A 63 14.31 -5.44 -8.76
C THR A 63 13.40 -5.92 -7.65
N ALA A 64 12.09 -5.72 -7.79
CA ALA A 64 11.10 -6.03 -6.77
C ALA A 64 11.09 -7.53 -6.45
N ASN A 65 11.31 -7.86 -5.18
CA ASN A 65 11.17 -9.21 -4.66
C ASN A 65 10.49 -9.17 -3.30
N ASP A 66 9.27 -9.72 -3.23
CA ASP A 66 8.45 -9.71 -2.03
C ASP A 66 9.06 -10.53 -0.88
N GLU A 67 9.84 -11.57 -1.19
CA GLU A 67 10.58 -12.38 -0.21
C GLU A 67 11.68 -11.59 0.51
N GLN A 68 12.05 -10.43 -0.02
CA GLN A 68 13.06 -9.53 0.58
C GLN A 68 12.42 -8.41 1.41
N CYS A 69 11.10 -8.44 1.63
CA CYS A 69 10.37 -7.45 2.41
C CYS A 69 9.83 -8.05 3.72
N LEU A 70 9.57 -7.20 4.71
CA LEU A 70 8.88 -7.59 5.95
C LEU A 70 7.45 -7.06 5.92
N ARG A 71 6.49 -7.91 6.27
CA ARG A 71 5.08 -7.50 6.41
C ARG A 71 4.90 -6.78 7.74
N ILE A 72 4.30 -5.60 7.68
CA ILE A 72 4.14 -4.71 8.83
C ILE A 72 2.67 -4.43 9.09
N SER A 73 2.32 -4.24 10.37
CA SER A 73 0.99 -3.80 10.79
C SER A 73 1.07 -2.51 11.58
N PHE A 74 0.21 -1.55 11.23
CA PHE A 74 0.00 -0.29 11.92
C PHE A 74 -1.12 -0.39 12.97
N ASP A 75 -1.28 -1.55 13.60
CA ASP A 75 -2.28 -1.82 14.64
C ASP A 75 -2.15 -0.91 15.87
N SER A 76 -0.98 -0.35 16.14
CA SER A 76 -0.77 0.65 17.19
C SER A 76 -1.59 1.94 17.02
N TYR A 77 -2.09 2.21 15.81
CA TYR A 77 -2.98 3.33 15.54
C TYR A 77 -4.46 3.01 15.79
N MET A 78 -4.78 1.77 16.17
CA MET A 78 -6.10 1.35 16.61
C MET A 78 -6.23 1.57 18.12
N SER A 79 -7.25 2.31 18.56
CA SER A 79 -7.53 2.47 19.98
C SER A 79 -8.08 1.17 20.59
N GLU A 80 -7.92 0.96 21.90
CA GLU A 80 -8.56 -0.18 22.58
C GLU A 80 -10.09 -0.16 22.45
N GLU A 81 -10.71 1.02 22.40
CA GLU A 81 -12.16 1.15 22.15
C GLU A 81 -12.51 0.70 20.72
N ASP A 82 -11.60 0.88 19.77
CA ASP A 82 -11.75 0.47 18.37
C ASP A 82 -11.79 -1.04 18.19
N THR A 83 -11.13 -1.77 19.09
CA THR A 83 -11.14 -3.24 19.11
C THR A 83 -12.34 -3.84 19.84
N LYS A 84 -13.05 -3.05 20.67
CA LYS A 84 -14.15 -3.51 21.55
C LYS A 84 -15.55 -3.07 21.09
N GLY A 85 -15.66 -2.13 20.16
CA GLY A 85 -16.93 -1.80 19.49
C GLY A 85 -17.42 -2.94 18.58
N PRO A 86 -18.70 -2.95 18.16
CA PRO A 86 -19.11 -3.81 17.04
C PRO A 86 -18.11 -3.57 15.90
N ARG A 87 -17.60 -4.65 15.29
CA ARG A 87 -16.55 -4.66 14.25
C ARG A 87 -16.74 -3.61 13.14
N ASP A 88 -17.90 -2.99 13.05
CA ASP A 88 -18.33 -2.01 12.08
C ASP A 88 -17.96 -0.55 12.42
N ALA A 89 -17.57 -0.23 13.67
CA ALA A 89 -17.47 1.17 14.09
C ALA A 89 -16.14 1.88 13.72
N LEU A 90 -15.03 1.14 13.55
CA LEU A 90 -13.68 1.72 13.37
C LEU A 90 -12.88 1.21 12.17
N TRP A 91 -13.57 0.54 11.24
CA TRP A 91 -13.24 0.66 9.82
C TRP A 91 -13.74 2.00 9.25
N THR A 92 -13.57 3.09 9.99
CA THR A 92 -13.82 4.41 9.39
C THR A 92 -12.78 4.55 8.28
N PRO A 93 -13.21 4.81 7.03
CA PRO A 93 -12.29 4.96 5.90
C PRO A 93 -11.12 5.91 6.20
N SER A 94 -11.31 6.87 7.10
CA SER A 94 -10.33 7.91 7.47
C SER A 94 -9.01 7.40 8.06
N ALA A 95 -8.99 6.46 9.01
CA ALA A 95 -7.72 6.07 9.66
C ALA A 95 -6.87 5.18 8.74
N ARG A 96 -7.54 4.25 8.05
CA ARG A 96 -6.95 3.44 6.99
C ARG A 96 -6.40 4.32 5.87
N SER A 97 -7.23 5.21 5.33
CA SER A 97 -6.81 6.15 4.29
C SER A 97 -5.64 7.01 4.74
N LEU A 98 -5.63 7.44 6.02
CA LEU A 98 -4.50 8.20 6.54
C LEU A 98 -3.21 7.40 6.52
N VAL A 99 -3.18 6.13 6.97
CA VAL A 99 -1.97 5.30 6.93
C VAL A 99 -1.52 5.06 5.49
N GLU A 100 -2.46 4.70 4.63
CA GLU A 100 -2.19 4.51 3.20
C GLU A 100 -1.61 5.79 2.58
N GLU A 101 -2.29 6.93 2.65
CA GLU A 101 -1.83 8.21 2.08
C GLU A 101 -0.55 8.73 2.74
N THR A 102 -0.39 8.51 4.04
CA THR A 102 0.73 9.05 4.83
C THR A 102 1.96 8.18 4.79
N PHE A 103 1.92 6.89 4.46
CA PHE A 103 3.15 6.08 4.48
C PHE A 103 3.44 5.30 3.22
N ARG A 104 2.44 5.06 2.36
CA ARG A 104 2.65 4.45 1.04
C ARG A 104 3.76 5.15 0.27
N PHE A 105 4.57 4.34 -0.41
CA PHE A 105 5.67 4.78 -1.27
C PHE A 105 6.57 5.82 -0.58
N SER A 106 6.94 5.55 0.67
CA SER A 106 7.85 6.42 1.41
C SER A 106 9.00 5.64 2.00
N VAL A 107 10.18 6.27 2.06
CA VAL A 107 11.29 5.75 2.84
C VAL A 107 11.12 6.25 4.26
N VAL A 108 11.04 5.32 5.20
CA VAL A 108 10.79 5.59 6.62
C VAL A 108 11.85 4.97 7.50
N THR A 109 11.98 5.50 8.72
CA THR A 109 12.44 4.72 9.86
C THR A 109 11.24 4.43 10.73
N ALA A 110 10.99 3.15 10.98
CA ALA A 110 9.89 2.69 11.81
C ALA A 110 10.40 1.79 12.93
N GLU A 111 9.63 1.72 14.01
CA GLU A 111 9.90 0.90 15.18
C GLU A 111 8.73 -0.03 15.46
N GLY A 112 8.99 -1.25 15.92
CA GLY A 112 7.93 -2.20 16.28
C GLY A 112 8.47 -3.52 16.81
N VAL A 113 7.60 -4.42 17.24
CA VAL A 113 7.99 -5.72 17.80
C VAL A 113 7.99 -6.79 16.71
N PHE A 114 9.12 -7.47 16.55
CA PHE A 114 9.29 -8.48 15.50
C PHE A 114 8.85 -9.88 15.96
N ASN A 115 8.01 -10.52 15.14
CA ASN A 115 7.59 -11.90 15.30
C ASN A 115 8.10 -12.75 14.11
N PRO A 116 9.03 -13.71 14.35
CA PRO A 116 9.62 -14.54 13.30
C PRO A 116 8.74 -15.73 12.89
N GLU A 117 7.59 -15.97 13.54
CA GLU A 117 6.76 -17.17 13.33
C GLU A 117 6.45 -17.42 11.86
N CYS A 118 6.02 -16.38 11.15
CA CYS A 118 5.63 -16.53 9.74
C CYS A 118 6.78 -16.50 8.75
N LEU A 119 7.99 -16.15 9.18
CA LEU A 119 9.20 -16.33 8.35
C LEU A 119 9.82 -17.71 8.54
N THR A 120 9.69 -18.28 9.74
CA THR A 120 10.34 -19.55 10.12
C THR A 120 9.42 -20.76 10.05
N GLY A 121 8.10 -20.56 10.07
CA GLY A 121 7.10 -21.62 10.21
C GLY A 121 7.15 -22.30 11.58
N ARG A 122 7.68 -21.64 12.61
CA ARG A 122 7.88 -22.19 13.97
C ARG A 122 7.28 -21.28 15.03
N PRO A 123 6.72 -21.80 16.13
CA PRO A 123 6.17 -20.99 17.22
C PRO A 123 7.22 -20.07 17.86
N TRP A 124 6.80 -18.88 18.29
CA TRP A 124 7.65 -17.92 18.98
C TRP A 124 6.98 -17.38 20.26
N PRO A 125 7.69 -17.38 21.42
CA PRO A 125 9.03 -17.94 21.63
C PRO A 125 9.05 -19.47 21.51
N PRO A 126 10.18 -20.09 21.12
CA PRO A 126 10.28 -21.54 20.89
C PRO A 126 10.02 -22.38 22.15
N GLU A 127 10.10 -21.75 23.33
CA GLU A 127 9.84 -22.37 24.63
C GLU A 127 8.41 -22.14 25.14
N ALA A 128 7.51 -21.55 24.33
CA ALA A 128 6.11 -21.45 24.72
C ALA A 128 5.59 -22.86 25.04
N PRO A 129 5.21 -23.14 26.30
CA PRO A 129 4.82 -24.48 26.68
C PRO A 129 3.61 -24.86 25.84
N ALA A 130 3.76 -25.89 25.00
CA ALA A 130 2.61 -26.53 24.38
C ALA A 130 1.64 -26.83 25.53
N SER A 131 0.47 -26.19 25.50
CA SER A 131 -0.52 -26.27 26.57
C SER A 131 -0.90 -27.73 26.87
N ASN A 132 -0.62 -28.65 25.93
CA ASN A 132 -0.55 -30.10 26.11
C ASN A 132 0.64 -30.67 25.30
N ALA A 133 1.42 -31.58 25.90
CA ALA A 133 2.61 -32.19 25.27
C ALA A 133 2.33 -33.01 23.99
N ASP A 134 1.06 -33.28 23.67
CA ASP A 134 0.63 -34.03 22.49
C ASP A 134 -0.03 -33.16 21.40
N GLU A 135 -0.13 -31.84 21.60
CA GLU A 135 -0.76 -30.94 20.63
C GLU A 135 0.27 -30.40 19.63
N VAL A 136 0.24 -30.94 18.41
CA VAL A 136 0.99 -30.39 17.28
C VAL A 136 0.30 -29.11 16.84
N VAL A 137 0.89 -27.95 17.15
CA VAL A 137 0.43 -26.66 16.64
C VAL A 137 0.95 -26.50 15.22
N GLU A 138 0.06 -26.64 14.23
CA GLU A 138 0.36 -26.28 12.85
C GLU A 138 0.18 -24.77 12.68
N ILE A 139 1.26 -24.06 12.39
CA ILE A 139 1.22 -22.63 12.09
C ILE A 139 0.90 -22.48 10.60
N VAL A 140 -0.26 -21.88 10.33
CA VAL A 140 -0.68 -21.54 8.97
C VAL A 140 -0.52 -20.03 8.78
N CYS A 141 0.55 -19.64 8.09
CA CYS A 141 0.77 -18.26 7.68
C CYS A 141 0.21 -18.07 6.27
N VAL A 142 -0.69 -17.11 6.13
CA VAL A 142 -1.16 -16.65 4.81
C VAL A 142 -0.11 -15.75 4.17
N ASP A 143 -0.17 -15.55 2.84
CA ASP A 143 0.80 -14.79 2.02
C ASP A 143 1.06 -13.33 2.47
N ARG A 144 0.28 -12.85 3.45
CA ARG A 144 0.37 -11.51 4.06
C ARG A 144 0.43 -11.53 5.59
N ALA A 145 0.88 -12.62 6.19
CA ALA A 145 0.99 -12.69 7.64
C ALA A 145 1.98 -11.64 8.17
N VAL A 146 1.55 -10.88 9.17
CA VAL A 146 2.33 -9.79 9.77
C VAL A 146 3.50 -10.37 10.55
N THR A 147 4.71 -9.95 10.22
CA THR A 147 5.95 -10.36 10.90
C THR A 147 6.48 -9.25 11.82
N TRP A 148 5.96 -8.03 11.69
CA TRP A 148 6.38 -6.87 12.48
C TRP A 148 5.14 -6.06 12.90
N GLY A 149 4.77 -6.16 14.18
CA GLY A 149 3.54 -5.56 14.75
C GLY A 149 3.83 -4.38 15.66
N GLY A 150 2.79 -3.59 15.98
CA GLY A 150 2.92 -2.39 16.78
C GLY A 150 3.75 -1.30 16.11
N VAL A 151 3.75 -1.25 14.78
CA VAL A 151 4.70 -0.43 14.03
C VAL A 151 4.36 1.06 14.13
N VAL A 152 5.31 1.85 14.60
CA VAL A 152 5.23 3.31 14.68
C VAL A 152 6.29 3.92 13.77
N VAL A 153 5.87 4.78 12.84
CA VAL A 153 6.81 5.55 12.01
C VAL A 153 7.42 6.68 12.82
N ARG A 154 8.75 6.66 12.97
CA ARG A 154 9.51 7.71 13.67
C ARG A 154 9.94 8.84 12.76
N ALA A 155 10.26 8.52 11.51
CA ALA A 155 10.70 9.50 10.52
C ALA A 155 10.26 9.08 9.12
N VAL A 156 9.82 10.06 8.33
CA VAL A 156 9.64 9.94 6.88
C VAL A 156 10.78 10.69 6.22
N HIS A 157 11.67 9.97 5.54
CA HIS A 157 12.90 10.52 4.94
C HIS A 157 12.65 11.08 3.55
N ARG A 158 11.88 10.37 2.72
CA ARG A 158 11.49 10.83 1.38
C ARG A 158 10.22 10.15 0.89
N ARG A 159 9.53 10.80 -0.04
CA ARG A 159 8.42 10.24 -0.82
C ARG A 159 8.91 9.77 -2.18
N ILE A 160 8.37 8.65 -2.63
CA ILE A 160 8.63 8.05 -3.93
C ILE A 160 7.36 8.27 -4.76
N PRO A 161 7.45 8.77 -6.00
CA PRO A 161 6.29 8.85 -6.89
C PRO A 161 5.63 7.47 -7.05
N SER A 162 4.31 7.44 -7.21
CA SER A 162 3.54 6.20 -7.35
C SER A 162 3.94 5.35 -8.55
N ASN A 163 4.55 5.95 -9.57
CA ASN A 163 5.14 5.24 -10.70
C ASN A 163 6.38 4.43 -10.32
N ASP A 164 7.18 4.95 -9.39
CA ASP A 164 8.44 4.35 -8.95
C ASP A 164 8.26 3.47 -7.71
N GLY A 165 7.06 3.48 -7.11
CA GLY A 165 6.70 2.67 -5.95
C GLY A 165 6.67 1.16 -6.23
N LEU A 166 6.98 0.39 -5.19
CA LEU A 166 6.93 -1.08 -5.20
C LEU A 166 5.49 -1.58 -5.10
N VAL A 167 5.12 -2.47 -6.01
CA VAL A 167 3.78 -3.08 -6.05
C VAL A 167 3.98 -4.58 -6.30
N PHE A 168 3.55 -5.40 -5.35
CA PHE A 168 3.69 -6.86 -5.41
C PHE A 168 2.39 -7.59 -5.78
N ASP A 169 1.23 -6.93 -5.67
CA ASP A 169 -0.05 -7.50 -6.11
C ASP A 169 -0.17 -7.42 -7.64
N VAL A 170 -0.34 -8.60 -8.25
CA VAL A 170 -0.57 -8.81 -9.67
C VAL A 170 -2.06 -8.66 -9.96
N ASP A 171 -2.37 -7.90 -11.03
CA ASP A 171 -3.67 -7.70 -11.72
C ASP A 171 -4.08 -6.23 -11.88
N PHE A 172 -3.21 -5.28 -11.54
CA PHE A 172 -3.41 -3.90 -11.99
C PHE A 172 -3.01 -3.76 -13.46
N GLY A 173 -3.99 -3.38 -14.29
CA GLY A 173 -3.79 -3.18 -15.72
C GLY A 173 -2.71 -2.15 -16.02
N VAL A 174 -2.02 -2.35 -17.14
CA VAL A 174 -1.16 -1.33 -17.74
C VAL A 174 -2.04 -0.20 -18.26
N LEU A 175 -1.61 1.04 -18.03
CA LEU A 175 -2.23 2.20 -18.65
C LEU A 175 -1.54 2.48 -19.97
N THR A 176 -2.35 2.70 -21.00
CA THR A 176 -1.85 3.05 -22.34
C THR A 176 -2.55 4.31 -22.80
N SER A 177 -1.88 5.10 -23.65
CA SER A 177 -2.51 6.29 -24.22
C SER A 177 -3.81 5.93 -24.93
N ALA A 178 -4.86 6.69 -24.64
CA ALA A 178 -6.15 6.50 -25.25
C ALA A 178 -6.07 6.76 -26.78
N PRO A 179 -6.87 6.05 -27.60
CA PRO A 179 -7.10 6.45 -28.98
C PRO A 179 -7.53 7.92 -29.07
N ALA A 180 -7.07 8.63 -30.11
CA ALA A 180 -7.29 10.08 -30.25
C ALA A 180 -8.77 10.48 -30.14
N GLU A 181 -9.68 9.66 -30.69
CA GLU A 181 -11.13 9.90 -30.59
C GLU A 181 -11.61 9.89 -29.13
N ILE A 182 -11.15 8.92 -28.33
CA ILE A 182 -11.50 8.81 -26.91
C ILE A 182 -10.89 9.98 -26.13
N ALA A 183 -9.62 10.30 -26.39
CA ALA A 183 -8.92 11.41 -25.73
C ALA A 183 -9.68 12.73 -25.89
N VAL A 184 -10.07 13.09 -27.12
CA VAL A 184 -10.83 14.33 -27.41
C VAL A 184 -12.18 14.35 -26.69
N GLN A 185 -12.89 13.22 -26.66
CA GLN A 185 -14.20 13.13 -25.99
C GLN A 185 -14.06 13.28 -24.47
N VAL A 186 -13.05 12.65 -23.87
CA VAL A 186 -12.78 12.71 -22.43
C VAL A 186 -12.30 14.10 -22.01
N GLU A 187 -11.41 14.73 -22.79
CA GLU A 187 -10.97 16.11 -22.54
C GLU A 187 -12.13 17.11 -22.62
N THR A 188 -13.05 16.92 -23.57
CA THR A 188 -14.27 17.74 -23.68
C THR A 188 -15.13 17.57 -22.43
N ALA A 189 -15.37 16.33 -21.99
CA ALA A 189 -16.12 16.05 -20.77
C ALA A 189 -15.47 16.63 -19.51
N TYR A 190 -14.14 16.69 -19.46
CA TYR A 190 -13.40 17.33 -18.37
C TYR A 190 -13.57 18.85 -18.36
N ARG A 191 -13.51 19.51 -19.53
CA ARG A 191 -13.79 20.95 -19.63
C ARG A 191 -15.21 21.29 -19.18
N ASP A 192 -16.19 20.47 -19.58
CA ASP A 192 -17.58 20.62 -19.12
C ASP A 192 -17.70 20.45 -17.60
N TYR A 193 -16.95 19.51 -17.02
CA TYR A 193 -16.86 19.31 -15.57
C TYR A 193 -16.27 20.54 -14.86
N LEU A 194 -15.16 21.10 -15.34
CA LEU A 194 -14.56 22.30 -14.75
C LEU A 194 -15.51 23.50 -14.76
N VAL A 195 -16.17 23.75 -15.90
CA VAL A 195 -17.20 24.80 -16.01
C VAL A 195 -18.31 24.59 -14.98
N SER A 196 -18.69 23.35 -14.67
CA SER A 196 -19.70 23.05 -13.66
C SER A 196 -19.27 23.35 -12.22
N LEU A 197 -17.96 23.43 -11.97
CA LEU A 197 -17.39 23.78 -10.67
C LEU A 197 -17.12 25.29 -10.50
N ASP A 198 -17.38 26.10 -11.53
CA ASP A 198 -16.90 27.49 -11.62
C ASP A 198 -15.36 27.61 -11.57
N ASP A 199 -14.66 26.50 -11.85
CA ASP A 199 -13.22 26.46 -12.03
C ASP A 199 -12.91 26.62 -13.52
N GLY A 200 -12.08 27.62 -13.86
CA GLY A 200 -11.63 27.82 -15.23
C GLY A 200 -10.68 26.71 -15.68
N PRO A 201 -10.64 26.35 -16.97
CA PRO A 201 -9.64 25.40 -17.48
C PRO A 201 -8.25 25.99 -17.30
N GLU A 202 -7.42 25.32 -16.51
CA GLU A 202 -5.99 25.63 -16.46
C GLU A 202 -5.31 25.10 -17.74
N ASP A 203 -4.46 25.91 -18.37
CA ASP A 203 -3.69 25.52 -19.55
C ASP A 203 -2.50 24.64 -19.14
N ARG A 204 -2.80 23.45 -18.63
CA ARG A 204 -1.80 22.44 -18.24
C ARG A 204 -1.79 21.28 -19.23
N PRO A 205 -0.64 20.62 -19.42
CA PRO A 205 -0.58 19.39 -20.20
C PRO A 205 -1.54 18.33 -19.64
N LEU A 206 -2.36 17.78 -20.54
CA LEU A 206 -3.32 16.72 -20.26
C LEU A 206 -2.91 15.45 -20.99
N ALA A 207 -3.15 14.30 -20.38
CA ALA A 207 -3.01 13.01 -21.02
C ALA A 207 -4.17 12.09 -20.64
N VAL A 208 -4.69 11.36 -21.62
CA VAL A 208 -5.80 10.41 -21.42
C VAL A 208 -5.27 8.99 -21.60
N PHE A 209 -5.54 8.13 -20.64
CA PHE A 209 -5.14 6.73 -20.63
C PHE A 209 -6.34 5.80 -20.58
N VAL A 210 -6.17 4.59 -21.10
CA VAL A 210 -7.13 3.48 -20.99
C VAL A 210 -6.45 2.28 -20.32
N PRO A 211 -7.10 1.63 -19.34
CA PRO A 211 -6.57 0.43 -18.71
C PRO A 211 -6.62 -0.77 -19.68
N GLN A 212 -5.56 -1.59 -19.66
CA GLN A 212 -5.38 -2.77 -20.52
C GLN A 212 -5.57 -4.09 -19.75
N SER A 213 -6.46 -4.14 -18.75
CA SER A 213 -6.72 -5.39 -18.02
C SER A 213 -8.05 -6.02 -18.47
N PRO A 214 -8.07 -7.34 -18.74
CA PRO A 214 -9.25 -8.07 -19.21
C PRO A 214 -10.37 -8.17 -18.15
N ASP A 215 -10.03 -7.96 -16.87
CA ASP A 215 -10.98 -8.07 -15.75
C ASP A 215 -11.74 -6.76 -15.47
N PHE A 216 -11.37 -5.68 -16.16
CA PHE A 216 -12.06 -4.40 -16.07
C PHE A 216 -13.12 -4.25 -17.16
N ARG A 217 -13.91 -3.16 -17.07
CA ARG A 217 -14.97 -2.83 -18.03
C ARG A 217 -14.47 -2.95 -19.49
N PRO A 218 -15.35 -3.27 -20.45
CA PRO A 218 -14.99 -3.36 -21.86
C PRO A 218 -14.14 -2.16 -22.30
N ALA A 219 -13.11 -2.42 -23.10
CA ALA A 219 -12.26 -1.37 -23.65
C ALA A 219 -13.12 -0.26 -24.28
N GLY A 220 -12.90 0.99 -23.86
CA GLY A 220 -13.66 2.15 -24.33
C GLY A 220 -14.86 2.58 -23.48
N GLU A 221 -15.08 1.95 -22.32
CA GLU A 221 -16.06 2.41 -21.31
C GLU A 221 -15.43 3.15 -20.12
N GLU A 222 -14.12 3.07 -19.98
CA GLU A 222 -13.36 3.65 -18.89
C GLU A 222 -12.06 4.26 -19.42
N ALA A 223 -11.72 5.43 -18.89
CA ALA A 223 -10.47 6.13 -19.17
C ALA A 223 -10.01 6.88 -17.91
N ARG A 224 -8.75 7.31 -17.93
CA ARG A 224 -8.12 8.12 -16.89
C ARG A 224 -7.62 9.38 -17.52
N LEU A 225 -8.09 10.53 -17.06
CA LEU A 225 -7.57 11.82 -17.49
C LEU A 225 -6.61 12.33 -16.43
N CYS A 226 -5.38 12.59 -16.82
CA CYS A 226 -4.33 13.06 -15.93
C CYS A 226 -3.84 14.44 -16.36
N ILE A 227 -3.59 15.29 -15.38
CA ILE A 227 -3.15 16.67 -15.54
C ILE A 227 -1.78 16.78 -14.92
N CYS A 228 -0.84 17.39 -15.66
CA CYS A 228 0.48 17.62 -15.13
C CYS A 228 0.44 18.74 -14.08
N LEU A 229 1.02 18.51 -12.90
CA LEU A 229 1.14 19.51 -11.84
C LEU A 229 2.38 20.40 -12.01
N LYS A 230 3.31 20.00 -12.88
CA LYS A 230 4.52 20.75 -13.27
C LYS A 230 4.31 21.42 -14.64
N GLU A 231 5.26 22.25 -15.07
CA GLU A 231 5.25 22.83 -16.42
C GLU A 231 5.20 21.75 -17.50
N GLU A 232 5.94 20.66 -17.31
CA GLU A 232 5.93 19.48 -18.16
C GLU A 232 6.13 18.22 -17.32
N CYS A 233 5.52 17.10 -17.75
CA CYS A 233 5.63 15.81 -17.08
C CYS A 233 6.59 14.85 -17.78
N GLY A 234 7.18 15.19 -18.93
CA GLY A 234 8.38 14.54 -19.49
C GLY A 234 8.37 13.02 -19.72
N GLY A 235 7.22 12.34 -19.61
CA GLY A 235 7.15 10.87 -19.63
C GLY A 235 6.88 10.22 -18.27
N ASP A 236 6.80 11.01 -17.19
CA ASP A 236 6.45 10.58 -15.82
C ASP A 236 4.95 10.38 -15.64
N TRP A 237 4.21 10.09 -16.72
CA TRP A 237 2.78 9.80 -16.65
C TRP A 237 2.51 8.44 -16.01
N PRO A 238 1.31 8.21 -15.44
CA PRO A 238 0.98 6.92 -14.85
C PRO A 238 0.99 5.81 -15.90
N VAL A 239 1.80 4.78 -15.66
CA VAL A 239 1.90 3.60 -16.56
C VAL A 239 1.18 2.38 -16.02
N ARG A 240 0.71 2.42 -14.76
CA ARG A 240 -0.01 1.33 -14.09
C ARG A 240 -1.26 1.89 -13.40
N ASP A 241 -2.38 1.17 -13.44
CA ASP A 241 -3.64 1.63 -12.80
C ASP A 241 -3.50 1.78 -11.27
N ILE A 242 -2.65 0.95 -10.65
CA ILE A 242 -2.36 1.08 -9.21
C ILE A 242 -1.78 2.44 -8.85
N SER A 243 -0.97 3.06 -9.71
CA SER A 243 -0.38 4.38 -9.44
C SER A 243 -1.46 5.46 -9.26
N LEU A 244 -2.65 5.25 -9.83
CA LEU A 244 -3.80 6.14 -9.69
C LEU A 244 -4.58 5.93 -8.39
N ARG A 245 -4.68 4.68 -7.92
CA ARG A 245 -5.34 4.34 -6.65
C ARG A 245 -4.44 4.60 -5.44
N ALA A 246 -3.14 4.59 -5.70
CA ALA A 246 -2.07 4.65 -4.72
C ALA A 246 -1.31 5.99 -4.81
N ARG A 247 -2.06 7.11 -4.92
CA ARG A 247 -1.48 8.44 -5.13
C ARG A 247 -0.50 8.83 -4.03
N THR A 248 0.50 9.62 -4.39
CA THR A 248 1.42 10.25 -3.45
C THR A 248 1.48 11.76 -3.64
N PRO A 249 1.81 12.54 -2.60
CA PRO A 249 2.08 13.97 -2.76
C PRO A 249 3.26 14.31 -3.69
N ASN A 250 4.08 13.32 -4.06
CA ASN A 250 5.23 13.50 -4.95
C ASN A 250 4.92 13.14 -6.41
N ASP A 251 3.69 12.72 -6.70
CA ASP A 251 3.26 12.45 -8.06
C ASP A 251 3.26 13.77 -8.85
N PRO A 252 3.87 13.84 -10.05
CA PRO A 252 3.90 15.05 -10.84
C PRO A 252 2.57 15.32 -11.55
N TYR A 253 1.52 14.57 -11.23
CA TYR A 253 0.21 14.63 -11.88
C TYR A 253 -0.93 14.43 -10.88
N VAL A 254 -2.12 14.87 -11.27
CA VAL A 254 -3.39 14.49 -10.66
C VAL A 254 -4.27 13.83 -11.71
N CYS A 255 -4.98 12.77 -11.36
CA CYS A 255 -5.83 12.05 -12.29
C CYS A 255 -7.28 12.00 -11.84
N TYR A 256 -8.15 11.81 -12.81
CA TYR A 256 -9.59 11.72 -12.71
C TYR A 256 -10.08 10.48 -13.45
N SER A 257 -11.09 9.82 -12.90
CA SER A 257 -11.80 8.76 -13.59
C SER A 257 -12.78 9.34 -14.60
N ALA A 258 -12.70 8.84 -15.84
CA ALA A 258 -13.67 9.10 -16.88
C ALA A 258 -14.44 7.82 -17.20
N LEU A 259 -15.77 7.86 -17.08
CA LEU A 259 -16.64 6.72 -17.34
C LEU A 259 -17.63 7.06 -18.45
N ARG A 260 -17.85 6.11 -19.35
CA ARG A 260 -18.87 6.22 -20.40
C ARG A 260 -20.20 5.67 -19.89
N ILE A 261 -21.17 6.56 -19.66
CA ILE A 261 -22.49 6.23 -19.12
C ILE A 261 -23.55 6.63 -20.15
N ALA A 262 -24.34 5.66 -20.61
CA ALA A 262 -25.35 5.86 -21.66
C ALA A 262 -24.77 6.53 -22.93
N GLY A 263 -23.54 6.16 -23.30
CA GLY A 263 -22.84 6.68 -24.49
C GLY A 263 -22.12 8.01 -24.27
N VAL A 264 -22.28 8.66 -23.12
CA VAL A 264 -21.69 9.97 -22.79
C VAL A 264 -20.57 9.81 -21.78
N TRP A 265 -19.43 10.47 -21.99
CA TRP A 265 -18.33 10.50 -21.03
C TRP A 265 -18.65 11.44 -19.87
N ARG A 266 -18.33 11.00 -18.66
CA ARG A 266 -18.45 11.75 -17.42
C ARG A 266 -17.15 11.63 -16.65
N VAL A 267 -16.65 12.75 -16.13
CA VAL A 267 -15.41 12.82 -15.36
C VAL A 267 -15.73 13.00 -13.87
N TYR A 268 -14.99 12.29 -13.03
CA TYR A 268 -15.15 12.25 -11.59
C TYR A 268 -13.77 12.42 -10.93
N PRO A 269 -13.69 13.11 -9.78
CA PRO A 269 -12.47 13.09 -8.97
C PRO A 269 -12.23 11.66 -8.46
N ASP A 270 -10.97 11.21 -8.56
CA ASP A 270 -10.49 9.96 -7.95
C ASP A 270 -10.30 10.11 -6.43
#